data_AF-A0A5C8MUB7-F1
#
_entry.id   AF-A0A5C8MUB7-F1
#
_cell.length_a   1.000
_cell.length_b   1.000
_cell.length_c   1.000
_cell.angle_alpha   90.00
_cell.angle_beta   90.00
_cell.angle_gamma   90.00
#
_symmetry.space_group_name_H-M   'P 1'
#
loop_
_entity.id
_entity.type
_entity.pdbx_description
1 polymer ?
#
loop_
_entity_poly.entity_id
_entity_poly.type
_entity_poly.pdbx_seq_one_letter_code
_entity_poly.pdbx_strand_id
1 'polypeptide(L)'
;MKKETDINISNSYSETPDVSSNNNPKDKEELTTVKNEKTTQGPEKGTNDILQKKSSTKNTKKNNNDVKNNSELIKDKDLEKKIDSQAIVEPENKEQDTSQSQKKDKKLKKRKINQGDLLEFRAKRLLFYMGYFPTRGVKLRTSLEENGEDITDLDVYGIYIHKDFRSKSVWVDCKSGAAKPLERISWIMGVRKNFEVDDVLFIKNGIRNSVKHFSRKSGIEILDLKTLERIEKDYGIEEEKWLGSWNPFLMLNILNDFGKLSIPNREIYKKITNFISYEFWARDNYTKLKKCIAALRELSKIPYNSFNVEEKKVFKWGVYELVTLFTLSVLKICKELYYYDIEDRRRALYEGLLSSDIPLKKRTEIVQAAYRLAFEMLRAKYPNASINVDKMVNIHPPDYFESLFDLISRVIDNPNTYYDILRAMDLLLMEYELQEKKYDESEITTLCPNFPNNFVGLKTFFHFINQIANIPREMFSIISS
;
A
#
# COMPACT_ATOMS: atom_id res chain seq x y z
N MET A 1 -54.45 -7.43 -7.43
CA MET A 1 -54.67 -8.89 -7.49
C MET A 1 -53.36 -9.57 -7.18
N LYS A 2 -53.17 -9.96 -5.91
CA LYS A 2 -51.99 -10.67 -5.40
C LYS A 2 -52.22 -12.16 -5.60
N LYS A 3 -51.22 -12.89 -6.11
CA LYS A 3 -51.15 -14.35 -6.03
C LYS A 3 -50.05 -14.70 -5.04
N GLU A 4 -50.48 -15.28 -3.92
CA GLU A 4 -49.65 -15.98 -2.96
C GLU A 4 -49.34 -17.38 -3.50
N THR A 5 -48.12 -17.84 -3.26
CA THR A 5 -47.68 -19.22 -3.49
C THR A 5 -47.14 -19.75 -2.17
N ASP A 6 -47.91 -20.65 -1.57
CA ASP A 6 -47.53 -21.46 -0.43
C ASP A 6 -46.57 -22.57 -0.86
N ILE A 7 -45.47 -22.73 -0.12
CA ILE A 7 -44.56 -23.88 -0.23
C ILE A 7 -44.62 -24.66 1.08
N ASN A 8 -45.19 -25.86 0.99
CA ASN A 8 -45.22 -26.89 2.02
C ASN A 8 -43.87 -27.63 2.05
N ILE A 9 -43.21 -27.69 3.20
CA ILE A 9 -42.06 -28.57 3.44
C ILE A 9 -42.48 -29.59 4.52
N SER A 10 -42.49 -30.86 4.13
CA SER A 10 -42.77 -32.01 4.98
C SER A 10 -41.47 -32.56 5.57
N ASN A 11 -41.50 -32.78 6.89
CA ASN A 11 -40.47 -33.47 7.66
C ASN A 11 -40.54 -34.99 7.40
N SER A 12 -39.37 -35.63 7.25
CA SER A 12 -39.24 -37.07 7.49
C SER A 12 -37.99 -37.36 8.32
N TYR A 13 -38.23 -38.01 9.45
CA TYR A 13 -37.25 -38.54 10.39
C TYR A 13 -36.69 -39.86 9.86
N SER A 14 -35.40 -40.15 10.12
CA SER A 14 -34.92 -41.53 10.21
C SER A 14 -33.83 -41.66 11.28
N GLU A 15 -34.23 -42.38 12.32
CA GLU A 15 -33.56 -43.28 13.26
C GLU A 15 -32.02 -43.34 13.32
N THR A 16 -31.51 -43.22 14.55
CA THR A 16 -30.18 -43.69 14.99
C THR A 16 -30.38 -44.83 16.00
N PRO A 17 -29.52 -45.86 16.03
CA PRO A 17 -29.52 -46.82 17.12
C PRO A 17 -28.42 -46.53 18.15
N ASP A 18 -28.82 -46.58 19.41
CA ASP A 18 -28.00 -46.70 20.61
C ASP A 18 -27.08 -47.93 20.56
N VAL A 19 -25.81 -47.76 20.93
CA VAL A 19 -25.02 -48.82 21.61
C VAL A 19 -24.17 -48.17 22.70
N SER A 20 -24.50 -48.50 23.94
CA SER A 20 -23.68 -48.27 25.12
C SER A 20 -22.94 -49.57 25.49
N SER A 21 -21.67 -49.44 25.89
CA SER A 21 -21.13 -49.95 27.18
C SER A 21 -19.62 -50.26 27.13
N ASN A 22 -18.92 -49.67 28.12
CA ASN A 22 -17.83 -50.21 28.94
C ASN A 22 -16.68 -51.00 28.29
N ASN A 23 -15.44 -50.50 28.47
CA ASN A 23 -14.57 -50.98 29.56
C ASN A 23 -13.22 -50.24 29.61
N ASN A 24 -12.83 -49.86 30.82
CA ASN A 24 -11.48 -49.52 31.24
C ASN A 24 -10.75 -50.85 31.55
N PRO A 25 -9.41 -50.97 31.37
CA PRO A 25 -8.60 -50.95 32.59
C PRO A 25 -7.18 -50.36 32.45
N LYS A 26 -6.67 -50.05 33.64
CA LYS A 26 -5.31 -49.67 34.06
C LYS A 26 -4.20 -50.59 33.54
N ASP A 27 -3.01 -50.03 33.33
CA ASP A 27 -1.68 -50.49 33.79
C ASP A 27 -0.62 -49.46 33.36
N LYS A 28 0.10 -48.80 34.28
CA LYS A 28 1.39 -49.14 34.94
C LYS A 28 2.65 -48.75 34.15
N GLU A 29 3.50 -47.97 34.85
CA GLU A 29 5.00 -47.89 34.81
C GLU A 29 5.64 -47.51 33.44
N GLU A 30 6.64 -46.64 33.33
CA GLU A 30 7.92 -46.56 34.04
C GLU A 30 8.52 -45.14 34.08
N LEU A 31 9.26 -44.88 35.16
CA LEU A 31 10.30 -43.88 35.26
C LEU A 31 11.48 -44.23 34.35
N THR A 32 12.06 -43.23 33.66
CA THR A 32 13.50 -43.21 33.38
C THR A 32 14.11 -41.84 33.63
N THR A 33 15.06 -41.85 34.55
CA THR A 33 16.01 -40.80 34.93
C THR A 33 17.28 -40.92 34.07
N VAL A 34 17.77 -39.83 33.48
CA VAL A 34 19.19 -39.64 33.06
C VAL A 34 19.49 -38.13 33.18
N LYS A 35 20.09 -37.68 34.29
CA LYS A 35 21.53 -37.46 34.56
C LYS A 35 22.19 -36.31 33.78
N ASN A 36 22.60 -35.33 34.59
CA ASN A 36 23.64 -34.30 34.47
C ASN A 36 24.85 -34.65 33.58
N GLU A 37 25.42 -33.59 32.99
CA GLU A 37 26.85 -33.20 32.87
C GLU A 37 26.92 -32.16 31.72
N LYS A 38 27.75 -31.12 31.65
CA LYS A 38 28.94 -30.68 32.39
C LYS A 38 29.17 -29.21 32.06
N THR A 39 29.49 -28.43 33.08
CA THR A 39 30.13 -27.12 33.04
C THR A 39 31.59 -27.27 32.59
N THR A 40 32.04 -26.44 31.65
CA THR A 40 33.47 -26.14 31.46
C THR A 40 33.68 -24.66 31.21
N GLN A 41 34.40 -24.05 32.16
CA GLN A 41 34.94 -22.70 32.12
C GLN A 41 36.28 -22.66 31.38
N GLY A 42 36.50 -21.57 30.65
CA GLY A 42 37.79 -20.89 30.45
C GLY A 42 38.66 -21.31 29.25
N PRO A 43 39.64 -20.48 28.82
CA PRO A 43 40.07 -19.21 29.41
C PRO A 43 40.18 -18.03 28.42
N GLU A 44 40.25 -16.84 29.02
CA GLU A 44 40.66 -15.55 28.47
C GLU A 44 42.12 -15.54 27.98
N LYS A 45 42.35 -14.90 26.83
CA LYS A 45 43.54 -14.10 26.45
C LYS A 45 43.00 -13.07 25.43
N GLY A 46 43.12 -11.74 25.56
CA GLY A 46 44.11 -10.93 26.25
C GLY A 46 45.23 -10.56 25.28
N THR A 47 45.04 -9.52 24.46
CA THR A 47 46.13 -8.65 23.97
C THR A 47 45.58 -7.30 23.49
N ASN A 48 46.20 -6.27 24.06
CA ASN A 48 46.03 -4.85 23.83
C ASN A 48 46.73 -4.36 22.55
N ASP A 49 46.51 -3.07 22.30
CA ASP A 49 47.29 -2.12 21.49
C ASP A 49 46.91 -1.99 20.00
N ILE A 50 46.39 -0.82 19.62
CA ILE A 50 47.24 0.31 19.22
C ILE A 50 46.40 1.60 19.14
N LEU A 51 46.89 2.63 19.84
CA LEU A 51 46.44 4.02 19.82
C LEU A 51 46.90 4.76 18.54
N GLN A 52 46.11 5.79 18.21
CA GLN A 52 46.49 7.03 17.51
C GLN A 52 46.87 6.97 16.02
N LYS A 53 46.12 7.73 15.19
CA LYS A 53 46.62 9.00 14.63
C LYS A 53 45.57 9.79 13.84
N LYS A 54 45.44 11.05 14.26
CA LYS A 54 45.49 12.29 13.47
C LYS A 54 44.43 12.54 12.37
N SER A 55 43.55 13.47 12.74
CA SER A 55 43.12 14.62 11.95
C SER A 55 44.15 15.14 10.93
N SER A 56 43.72 15.33 9.69
CA SER A 56 44.16 16.47 8.87
C SER A 56 43.19 16.72 7.71
N THR A 57 42.50 17.85 7.82
CA THR A 57 41.95 18.67 6.75
C THR A 57 42.99 18.89 5.64
N LYS A 58 42.60 18.75 4.37
CA LYS A 58 43.15 19.59 3.29
C LYS A 58 42.28 19.54 2.03
N ASN A 59 41.71 20.71 1.74
CA ASN A 59 41.26 21.17 0.44
C ASN A 59 42.29 20.89 -0.66
N THR A 60 41.84 20.54 -1.85
CA THR A 60 42.49 21.03 -3.08
C THR A 60 41.49 21.06 -4.24
N LYS A 61 41.04 22.28 -4.55
CA LYS A 61 40.60 22.66 -5.89
C LYS A 61 41.80 22.51 -6.84
N LYS A 62 41.60 21.98 -8.04
CA LYS A 62 42.46 22.28 -9.18
C LYS A 62 41.65 22.39 -10.45
N ASN A 63 41.61 23.63 -10.94
CA ASN A 63 41.27 24.01 -12.31
C ASN A 63 42.30 23.45 -13.30
N ASN A 64 41.85 23.28 -14.55
CA ASN A 64 42.52 23.49 -15.84
C ASN A 64 41.45 23.09 -16.89
N ASN A 65 40.83 23.97 -17.69
CA ASN A 65 41.39 24.82 -18.76
C ASN A 65 42.55 24.09 -19.47
N ASP A 66 42.53 23.80 -20.77
CA ASP A 66 42.10 24.67 -21.86
C ASP A 66 42.20 23.95 -23.22
N VAL A 67 41.49 24.50 -24.20
CA VAL A 67 41.90 24.67 -25.62
C VAL A 67 41.71 23.55 -26.66
N LYS A 68 40.68 23.79 -27.49
CA LYS A 68 40.61 23.89 -28.98
C LYS A 68 41.20 22.76 -29.85
N ASN A 69 40.41 22.27 -30.81
CA ASN A 69 40.36 22.90 -32.15
C ASN A 69 39.30 22.27 -33.07
N ASN A 70 38.73 23.16 -33.89
CA ASN A 70 37.82 22.94 -35.01
C ASN A 70 38.45 22.10 -36.12
N SER A 71 37.60 21.45 -36.92
CA SER A 71 37.63 21.66 -38.37
C SER A 71 36.27 21.33 -38.99
N GLU A 72 35.68 22.36 -39.59
CA GLU A 72 34.58 22.33 -40.55
C GLU A 72 34.93 21.48 -41.78
N LEU A 73 33.92 20.91 -42.44
CA LEU A 73 33.80 21.06 -43.90
C LEU A 73 32.37 20.83 -44.37
N ILE A 74 32.02 21.71 -45.30
CA ILE A 74 30.71 22.08 -45.85
C ILE A 74 30.46 21.30 -47.15
N LYS A 75 29.18 21.33 -47.59
CA LYS A 75 28.66 21.37 -48.98
C LYS A 75 27.78 20.15 -49.29
N ASP A 76 26.64 20.24 -49.96
CA ASP A 76 25.74 21.31 -50.42
C ASP A 76 24.70 20.57 -51.29
N LYS A 77 23.42 21.02 -51.27
CA LYS A 77 22.54 21.16 -52.46
C LYS A 77 22.08 19.90 -53.23
N ASP A 78 20.91 19.83 -53.87
CA ASP A 78 19.88 20.82 -54.23
C ASP A 78 18.55 20.13 -54.65
N LEU A 79 17.47 20.91 -54.55
CA LEU A 79 16.27 21.06 -55.40
C LEU A 79 15.26 19.94 -55.74
N GLU A 80 14.04 20.18 -55.23
CA GLU A 80 12.77 20.48 -55.95
C GLU A 80 12.32 19.69 -57.20
N LYS A 81 11.04 19.24 -57.16
CA LYS A 81 10.04 19.56 -58.20
C LYS A 81 8.58 19.42 -57.71
N LYS A 82 7.82 20.50 -57.94
CA LYS A 82 6.35 20.62 -57.91
C LYS A 82 5.72 19.92 -59.13
N ILE A 83 4.41 19.60 -59.06
CA ILE A 83 3.41 19.88 -60.11
C ILE A 83 1.99 19.84 -59.48
N ASP A 84 1.19 20.84 -59.88
CA ASP A 84 -0.22 21.14 -59.62
C ASP A 84 -1.21 20.37 -60.53
N SER A 85 -2.46 20.23 -60.09
CA SER A 85 -3.73 20.53 -60.83
C SER A 85 -4.93 20.04 -59.99
N GLN A 86 -5.79 20.93 -59.45
CA GLN A 86 -7.06 21.46 -60.01
C GLN A 86 -8.02 20.38 -60.56
N ALA A 87 -9.35 20.39 -60.42
CA ALA A 87 -10.40 21.04 -59.62
C ALA A 87 -11.71 20.43 -60.17
N ILE A 88 -12.78 20.25 -59.37
CA ILE A 88 -14.20 20.29 -59.80
C ILE A 88 -15.06 20.42 -58.54
N VAL A 89 -16.05 21.31 -58.64
CA VAL A 89 -16.99 21.90 -57.67
C VAL A 89 -18.38 21.40 -58.14
N GLU A 90 -19.23 20.75 -57.33
CA GLU A 90 -20.42 21.25 -56.56
C GLU A 90 -21.60 20.23 -56.73
N PRO A 91 -22.77 20.34 -56.07
CA PRO A 91 -23.07 20.39 -54.63
C PRO A 91 -24.11 19.34 -54.17
N GLU A 92 -24.33 19.27 -52.85
CA GLU A 92 -25.65 19.32 -52.16
C GLU A 92 -25.83 18.33 -50.98
N ASN A 93 -26.20 18.95 -49.84
CA ASN A 93 -27.11 18.48 -48.80
C ASN A 93 -26.72 17.23 -47.97
N LYS A 94 -26.33 17.45 -46.70
CA LYS A 94 -27.21 17.22 -45.53
C LYS A 94 -26.48 17.36 -44.18
N GLU A 95 -27.26 17.86 -43.23
CA GLU A 95 -27.22 17.61 -41.78
C GLU A 95 -26.02 18.13 -40.97
N GLN A 96 -26.29 19.28 -40.35
CA GLN A 96 -25.61 19.77 -39.16
C GLN A 96 -25.85 18.79 -38.01
N ASP A 97 -24.80 18.10 -37.55
CA ASP A 97 -24.81 17.53 -36.21
C ASP A 97 -23.44 17.60 -35.51
N THR A 98 -23.48 18.25 -34.34
CA THR A 98 -22.62 18.08 -33.15
C THR A 98 -21.18 17.56 -33.31
N SER A 99 -20.27 18.37 -33.87
CA SER A 99 -18.83 18.08 -33.92
C SER A 99 -17.95 19.18 -33.32
N GLN A 100 -18.22 19.58 -32.06
CA GLN A 100 -17.34 20.49 -31.30
C GLN A 100 -16.80 19.92 -29.97
N SER A 101 -17.11 18.67 -29.60
CA SER A 101 -16.60 18.06 -28.37
C SER A 101 -15.24 17.34 -28.52
N GLN A 102 -14.84 16.91 -29.72
CA GLN A 102 -13.70 15.98 -29.90
C GLN A 102 -12.33 16.63 -30.21
N LYS A 103 -12.21 17.96 -30.14
CA LYS A 103 -10.92 18.66 -30.43
C LYS A 103 -10.20 19.25 -29.22
N LYS A 104 -10.71 19.09 -27.99
CA LYS A 104 -10.08 19.62 -26.77
C LYS A 104 -9.16 18.64 -26.02
N ASP A 105 -9.13 17.35 -26.37
CA ASP A 105 -8.24 16.37 -25.71
C ASP A 105 -6.81 16.29 -26.28
N LYS A 106 -6.49 17.05 -27.33
CA LYS A 106 -5.22 16.87 -28.09
C LYS A 106 -4.02 17.69 -27.61
N LYS A 107 -4.02 18.25 -26.39
CA LYS A 107 -2.85 19.01 -25.90
C LYS A 107 -2.48 18.82 -24.43
N LEU A 108 -2.69 17.62 -23.88
CA LEU A 108 -1.79 17.14 -22.82
C LEU A 108 -0.42 16.89 -23.49
N LYS A 109 0.55 17.78 -23.26
CA LYS A 109 1.95 17.54 -23.62
C LYS A 109 2.32 16.18 -23.02
N LYS A 110 2.42 15.12 -23.83
CA LYS A 110 2.83 13.78 -23.37
C LYS A 110 4.18 13.93 -22.68
N ARG A 111 4.18 13.95 -21.35
CA ARG A 111 5.40 13.90 -20.54
C ARG A 111 6.14 12.65 -20.99
N LYS A 112 7.41 12.79 -21.38
CA LYS A 112 8.23 11.64 -21.78
C LYS A 112 8.48 10.80 -20.53
N ILE A 113 7.78 9.67 -20.40
CA ILE A 113 8.00 8.70 -19.33
C ILE A 113 9.34 8.01 -19.61
N ASN A 114 10.22 7.90 -18.60
CA ASN A 114 11.48 7.21 -18.78
C ASN A 114 11.25 5.67 -18.78
N GLN A 115 12.22 4.92 -19.30
CA GLN A 115 12.09 3.47 -19.45
C GLN A 115 12.04 2.72 -18.11
N GLY A 116 12.61 3.29 -17.04
CA GLY A 116 12.53 2.71 -15.70
C GLY A 116 11.12 2.81 -15.12
N ASP A 117 10.57 4.02 -15.08
CA ASP A 117 9.19 4.27 -14.62
C ASP A 117 8.19 3.43 -15.43
N LEU A 118 8.34 3.36 -16.75
CA LEU A 118 7.44 2.56 -17.59
C LEU A 118 7.52 1.06 -17.23
N LEU A 119 8.71 0.55 -16.92
CA LEU A 119 8.88 -0.85 -16.51
C LEU A 119 8.18 -1.12 -15.17
N GLU A 120 8.26 -0.18 -14.22
CA GLU A 120 7.54 -0.27 -12.94
C GLU A 120 6.02 -0.25 -13.14
N PHE A 121 5.51 0.61 -14.03
CA PHE A 121 4.08 0.62 -14.35
C PHE A 121 3.62 -0.67 -15.04
N ARG A 122 4.44 -1.26 -15.94
CA ARG A 122 4.18 -2.60 -16.50
C ARG A 122 4.14 -3.68 -15.41
N ALA A 123 5.10 -3.67 -14.48
CA ALA A 123 5.14 -4.59 -13.36
C ALA A 123 3.91 -4.43 -12.45
N LYS A 124 3.53 -3.18 -12.13
CA LYS A 124 2.32 -2.85 -11.37
C LYS A 124 1.06 -3.40 -12.04
N ARG A 125 0.92 -3.19 -13.35
CA ARG A 125 -0.17 -3.75 -14.17
C ARG A 125 -0.18 -5.28 -14.11
N LEU A 126 0.97 -5.93 -14.32
CA LEU A 126 1.07 -7.39 -14.24
C LEU A 126 0.58 -7.90 -12.87
N LEU A 127 1.05 -7.33 -11.77
CA LEU A 127 0.63 -7.73 -10.43
C LEU A 127 -0.88 -7.58 -10.22
N PHE A 128 -1.48 -6.50 -10.75
CA PHE A 128 -2.93 -6.32 -10.69
C PHE A 128 -3.68 -7.47 -11.37
N TYR A 129 -3.26 -7.88 -12.57
CA TYR A 129 -3.86 -9.00 -13.30
C TYR A 129 -3.57 -10.36 -12.65
N MET A 130 -2.48 -10.48 -11.90
CA MET A 130 -2.17 -11.66 -11.07
C MET A 130 -3.00 -11.73 -9.78
N GLY A 131 -3.88 -10.76 -9.51
CA GLY A 131 -4.75 -10.75 -8.34
C GLY A 131 -4.21 -9.97 -7.14
N TYR A 132 -3.07 -9.29 -7.25
CA TYR A 132 -2.52 -8.48 -6.16
C TYR A 132 -3.06 -7.06 -6.20
N PHE A 133 -3.28 -6.44 -5.05
CA PHE A 133 -3.34 -4.98 -4.92
C PHE A 133 -1.92 -4.41 -5.00
N PRO A 134 -1.53 -3.68 -6.05
CA PRO A 134 -0.15 -3.26 -6.23
C PRO A 134 0.04 -1.77 -5.93
N THR A 135 1.18 -1.44 -5.33
CA THR A 135 1.64 -0.08 -5.07
C THR A 135 3.08 0.09 -5.59
N ARG A 136 3.54 1.33 -5.74
CA ARG A 136 4.84 1.67 -6.35
C ARG A 136 5.65 2.56 -5.41
N GLY A 137 6.97 2.34 -5.37
CA GLY A 137 7.91 3.22 -4.67
C GLY A 137 7.70 3.23 -3.16
N VAL A 138 7.49 2.05 -2.56
CA VAL A 138 7.38 1.93 -1.10
C VAL A 138 8.75 2.20 -0.49
N LYS A 139 8.88 3.29 0.25
CA LYS A 139 10.17 3.72 0.81
C LYS A 139 10.47 3.02 2.13
N LEU A 140 11.71 2.59 2.29
CA LEU A 140 12.27 2.04 3.52
C LEU A 140 13.24 3.06 4.12
N ARG A 141 13.08 3.34 5.41
CA ARG A 141 13.93 4.28 6.16
C ARG A 141 14.55 3.61 7.38
N THR A 142 15.70 4.13 7.81
CA THR A 142 16.40 3.64 9.02
C THR A 142 15.62 3.87 10.31
N SER A 143 14.79 4.91 10.34
CA SER A 143 13.88 5.20 11.45
C SER A 143 12.60 5.88 10.96
N LEU A 144 11.59 5.89 11.82
CA LEU A 144 10.33 6.60 11.59
C LEU A 144 10.43 8.10 11.89
N GLU A 145 11.55 8.55 12.44
CA GLU A 145 11.78 9.94 12.83
C GLU A 145 12.07 10.82 11.60
N GLU A 146 11.94 12.13 11.74
CA GLU A 146 12.18 13.07 10.64
C GLU A 146 13.60 12.92 10.06
N ASN A 147 14.58 12.60 10.90
CA ASN A 147 15.98 12.43 10.57
C ASN A 147 16.34 11.03 10.04
N GLY A 148 15.36 10.12 9.86
CA GLY A 148 15.62 8.80 9.30
C GLY A 148 16.21 8.91 7.89
N GLU A 149 17.15 8.05 7.52
CA GLU A 149 17.74 8.04 6.18
C GLU A 149 16.98 7.05 5.28
N ASP A 150 16.72 7.43 4.03
CA ASP A 150 16.17 6.52 3.01
C ASP A 150 17.21 5.41 2.76
N ILE A 151 16.86 4.16 3.09
CA ILE A 151 17.70 2.98 2.85
C ILE A 151 17.57 2.57 1.38
N THR A 152 16.33 2.39 0.95
CA THR A 152 15.94 1.99 -0.40
C THR A 152 14.45 2.16 -0.57
N ASP A 153 13.97 2.08 -1.79
CA ASP A 153 12.59 1.85 -2.16
C ASP A 153 12.37 0.43 -2.70
N LEU A 154 11.14 -0.05 -2.56
CA LEU A 154 10.61 -1.20 -3.30
C LEU A 154 9.93 -0.65 -4.55
N ASP A 155 10.52 -0.91 -5.72
CA ASP A 155 10.03 -0.39 -7.00
C ASP A 155 8.51 -0.67 -7.16
N VAL A 156 8.07 -1.93 -7.06
CA VAL A 156 6.64 -2.30 -7.02
C VAL A 156 6.38 -3.35 -5.94
N TYR A 157 5.37 -3.13 -5.10
CA TYR A 157 4.97 -4.02 -4.02
C TYR A 157 3.50 -4.43 -4.18
N GLY A 158 3.23 -5.73 -4.19
CA GLY A 158 1.88 -6.30 -4.31
C GLY A 158 1.46 -7.02 -3.06
N ILE A 159 0.17 -6.89 -2.71
CA ILE A 159 -0.45 -7.61 -1.60
C ILE A 159 -1.68 -8.36 -2.12
N TYR A 160 -1.70 -9.66 -1.93
CA TYR A 160 -2.86 -10.52 -2.12
C TYR A 160 -3.50 -10.81 -0.77
N ILE A 161 -4.82 -10.70 -0.67
CA ILE A 161 -5.57 -11.04 0.54
C ILE A 161 -6.37 -12.33 0.28
N HIS A 162 -6.10 -13.36 1.08
CA HIS A 162 -6.87 -14.60 1.07
C HIS A 162 -8.24 -14.40 1.75
N LYS A 163 -9.14 -15.36 1.54
CA LYS A 163 -10.49 -15.34 2.12
C LYS A 163 -10.50 -15.35 3.64
N ASP A 164 -9.46 -15.85 4.29
CA ASP A 164 -9.29 -15.80 5.75
C ASP A 164 -8.43 -14.60 6.21
N PHE A 165 -8.35 -13.57 5.36
CA PHE A 165 -7.58 -12.34 5.55
C PHE A 165 -6.06 -12.51 5.67
N ARG A 166 -5.51 -13.74 5.55
CA ARG A 166 -4.05 -13.91 5.40
C ARG A 166 -3.58 -13.12 4.19
N SER A 167 -2.43 -12.46 4.33
CA SER A 167 -1.84 -11.70 3.23
C SER A 167 -0.64 -12.43 2.66
N LYS A 168 -0.50 -12.44 1.34
CA LYS A 168 0.71 -12.82 0.62
C LYS A 168 1.27 -11.61 -0.10
N SER A 169 2.57 -11.39 0.01
CA SER A 169 3.28 -10.22 -0.51
C SER A 169 4.22 -10.59 -1.64
N VAL A 170 4.35 -9.70 -2.62
CA VAL A 170 5.32 -9.83 -3.71
C VAL A 170 6.01 -8.51 -3.94
N TRP A 171 7.34 -8.55 -4.09
CA TRP A 171 8.13 -7.40 -4.50
C TRP A 171 8.69 -7.62 -5.90
N VAL A 172 8.56 -6.62 -6.75
CA VAL A 172 9.15 -6.61 -8.09
C VAL A 172 10.23 -5.55 -8.16
N ASP A 173 11.49 -5.98 -8.28
CA ASP A 173 12.63 -5.10 -8.55
C ASP A 173 12.79 -4.91 -10.07
N CYS A 174 12.76 -3.67 -10.54
CA CYS A 174 12.77 -3.32 -11.95
C CYS A 174 14.09 -2.63 -12.32
N LYS A 175 14.84 -3.19 -13.28
CA LYS A 175 16.11 -2.58 -13.75
C LYS A 175 16.23 -2.58 -15.28
N SER A 176 16.04 -1.41 -15.87
CA SER A 176 16.18 -1.15 -17.31
C SER A 176 17.62 -0.89 -17.78
N GLY A 177 18.57 -0.65 -16.85
CA GLY A 177 19.95 -0.27 -17.15
C GLY A 177 21.04 -1.31 -16.84
N ALA A 178 22.30 -0.84 -16.83
CA ALA A 178 23.50 -1.63 -16.56
C ALA A 178 23.68 -1.95 -15.06
N ALA A 179 22.74 -2.70 -14.47
CA ALA A 179 22.92 -3.27 -13.13
C ALA A 179 23.73 -4.58 -13.20
N LYS A 180 24.63 -4.81 -12.24
CA LYS A 180 25.32 -6.09 -12.08
C LYS A 180 24.38 -7.11 -11.41
N PRO A 181 23.97 -8.19 -12.11
CA PRO A 181 22.88 -9.03 -11.62
C PRO A 181 23.16 -9.74 -10.30
N LEU A 182 24.37 -10.29 -10.12
CA LEU A 182 24.73 -11.04 -8.90
C LEU A 182 24.76 -10.14 -7.66
N GLU A 183 25.34 -8.94 -7.78
CA GLU A 183 25.34 -7.93 -6.71
C GLU A 183 23.90 -7.52 -6.36
N ARG A 184 23.04 -7.31 -7.37
CA ARG A 184 21.63 -6.97 -7.15
C ARG A 184 20.85 -8.10 -6.48
N ILE A 185 21.07 -9.36 -6.88
CA ILE A 185 20.45 -10.54 -6.24
C ILE A 185 20.84 -10.62 -4.77
N SER A 186 22.14 -10.48 -4.45
CA SER A 186 22.60 -10.49 -3.05
C SER A 186 21.96 -9.37 -2.23
N TRP A 187 21.81 -8.19 -2.82
CA TRP A 187 21.15 -7.06 -2.19
C TRP A 187 19.65 -7.30 -1.97
N ILE A 188 18.94 -7.82 -2.98
CA ILE A 188 17.52 -8.19 -2.91
C ILE A 188 17.29 -9.18 -1.76
N MET A 189 18.17 -10.18 -1.60
CA MET A 189 18.06 -11.15 -0.50
C MET A 189 18.09 -10.47 0.88
N GLY A 190 18.94 -9.45 1.06
CA GLY A 190 19.00 -8.68 2.30
C GLY A 190 17.72 -7.88 2.55
N VAL A 191 17.21 -7.19 1.53
CA VAL A 191 15.98 -6.40 1.64
C VAL A 191 14.77 -7.29 1.90
N ARG A 192 14.62 -8.40 1.16
CA ARG A 192 13.53 -9.38 1.33
C ARG A 192 13.46 -9.89 2.77
N LYS A 193 14.60 -10.25 3.36
CA LYS A 193 14.65 -10.76 4.73
C LYS A 193 14.21 -9.70 5.75
N ASN A 194 14.64 -8.46 5.57
CA ASN A 194 14.32 -7.38 6.51
C ASN A 194 12.86 -6.93 6.44
N PHE A 195 12.21 -7.08 5.28
CA PHE A 195 10.83 -6.64 5.07
C PHE A 195 9.81 -7.81 5.01
N GLU A 196 10.29 -9.03 5.28
CA GLU A 196 9.47 -10.25 5.32
C GLU A 196 8.60 -10.46 4.07
N VAL A 197 9.15 -10.16 2.89
CA VAL A 197 8.44 -10.35 1.62
C VAL A 197 8.41 -11.82 1.22
N ASP A 198 7.22 -12.33 0.91
CA ASP A 198 7.00 -13.74 0.60
C ASP A 198 7.66 -14.12 -0.74
N ASP A 199 7.40 -13.36 -1.81
CA ASP A 199 7.92 -13.62 -3.15
C ASP A 199 8.68 -12.42 -3.74
N VAL A 200 9.72 -12.69 -4.54
CA VAL A 200 10.44 -11.63 -5.25
C VAL A 200 10.60 -11.95 -6.74
N LEU A 201 10.21 -10.98 -7.57
CA LEU A 201 10.46 -10.95 -9.00
C LEU A 201 11.55 -9.92 -9.31
N PHE A 202 12.54 -10.28 -10.12
CA PHE A 202 13.57 -9.36 -10.59
C PHE A 202 13.49 -9.22 -12.10
N ILE A 203 13.02 -8.06 -12.58
CA ILE A 203 12.87 -7.78 -14.00
C ILE A 203 14.14 -7.15 -14.55
N LYS A 204 14.85 -7.90 -15.39
CA LYS A 204 16.07 -7.43 -16.06
C LYS A 204 16.37 -8.21 -17.34
N ASN A 205 16.71 -7.48 -18.39
CA ASN A 205 17.13 -8.08 -19.65
C ASN A 205 18.62 -8.51 -19.65
N GLY A 206 18.97 -9.48 -20.51
CA GLY A 206 20.35 -9.90 -20.77
C GLY A 206 20.99 -10.74 -19.66
N ILE A 207 20.19 -11.48 -18.88
CA ILE A 207 20.70 -12.31 -17.77
C ILE A 207 21.08 -13.71 -18.26
N ARG A 208 22.31 -14.15 -17.95
CA ARG A 208 22.80 -15.50 -18.24
C ARG A 208 22.00 -16.57 -17.48
N ASN A 209 21.80 -17.74 -18.09
CA ASN A 209 21.04 -18.84 -17.47
C ASN A 209 21.62 -19.32 -16.13
N SER A 210 22.95 -19.30 -15.97
CA SER A 210 23.59 -19.65 -14.69
C SER A 210 23.18 -18.72 -13.55
N VAL A 211 22.99 -17.42 -13.84
CA VAL A 211 22.52 -16.42 -12.88
C VAL A 211 21.03 -16.63 -12.57
N LYS A 212 20.20 -16.97 -13.57
CA LYS A 212 18.79 -17.32 -13.35
C LYS A 212 18.65 -18.57 -12.46
N HIS A 213 19.50 -19.58 -12.67
CA HIS A 213 19.51 -20.77 -11.81
C HIS A 213 19.92 -20.44 -10.38
N PHE A 214 20.95 -19.61 -10.21
CA PHE A 214 21.38 -19.13 -8.90
C PHE A 214 20.27 -18.35 -8.20
N SER A 215 19.59 -17.42 -8.89
CA SER A 215 18.53 -16.60 -8.29
C SER A 215 17.36 -17.45 -7.80
N ARG A 216 16.95 -18.47 -8.57
CA ARG A 216 15.86 -19.39 -8.18
C ARG A 216 16.17 -20.14 -6.90
N LYS A 217 17.42 -20.61 -6.73
CA LYS A 217 17.86 -21.24 -5.47
C LYS A 217 17.79 -20.28 -4.28
N SER A 218 17.93 -18.98 -4.53
CA SER A 218 17.74 -17.92 -3.53
C SER A 218 16.29 -17.44 -3.40
N GLY A 219 15.34 -18.12 -4.05
CA GLY A 219 13.92 -17.79 -4.04
C GLY A 219 13.58 -16.47 -4.76
N ILE A 220 14.36 -16.10 -5.78
CA ILE A 220 14.14 -14.90 -6.62
C ILE A 220 13.95 -15.35 -8.07
N GLU A 221 12.78 -15.03 -8.63
CA GLU A 221 12.49 -15.31 -10.03
C GLU A 221 12.92 -14.15 -10.93
N ILE A 222 13.74 -14.43 -11.94
CA ILE A 222 14.20 -13.41 -12.89
C ILE A 222 13.32 -13.45 -14.14
N LEU A 223 12.75 -12.29 -14.47
CA LEU A 223 12.00 -12.08 -15.71
C LEU A 223 12.84 -11.22 -16.65
N ASP A 224 13.19 -11.76 -17.83
CA ASP A 224 13.61 -10.90 -18.93
C ASP A 224 12.40 -10.30 -19.64
N LEU A 225 12.62 -9.31 -20.51
CA LEU A 225 11.51 -8.60 -21.17
C LEU A 225 10.66 -9.53 -22.04
N LYS A 226 11.27 -10.52 -22.70
CA LYS A 226 10.53 -11.52 -23.49
C LYS A 226 9.64 -12.40 -22.61
N THR A 227 10.13 -12.77 -21.43
CA THR A 227 9.37 -13.54 -20.45
C THR A 227 8.23 -12.69 -19.88
N LEU A 228 8.48 -11.41 -19.59
CA LEU A 228 7.46 -10.46 -19.14
C LEU A 228 6.36 -10.32 -20.19
N GLU A 229 6.71 -10.07 -21.45
CA GLU A 229 5.75 -9.95 -22.58
C GLU A 229 4.92 -11.23 -22.75
N ARG A 230 5.56 -12.40 -22.63
CA ARG A 230 4.85 -13.68 -22.67
C ARG A 230 3.84 -13.80 -21.53
N ILE A 231 4.23 -13.48 -20.30
CA ILE A 231 3.33 -13.55 -19.14
C ILE A 231 2.19 -12.53 -19.30
N GLU A 232 2.48 -11.30 -19.74
CA GLU A 232 1.44 -10.31 -20.03
C GLU A 232 0.43 -10.85 -21.05
N LYS A 233 0.90 -11.52 -22.12
CA LYS A 233 0.02 -12.19 -23.09
C LYS A 233 -0.79 -13.34 -22.48
N ASP A 234 -0.18 -14.17 -21.63
CA ASP A 234 -0.84 -15.29 -20.97
C ASP A 234 -1.98 -14.81 -20.05
N TYR A 235 -1.84 -13.62 -19.46
CA TYR A 235 -2.87 -12.94 -18.65
C TYR A 235 -3.84 -12.06 -19.47
N GLY A 236 -3.72 -12.02 -20.80
CA GLY A 236 -4.57 -11.19 -21.67
C GLY A 236 -4.36 -9.69 -21.49
N ILE A 237 -3.16 -9.26 -21.09
CA ILE A 237 -2.82 -7.85 -20.89
C ILE A 237 -2.47 -7.21 -22.22
N GLU A 238 -3.30 -6.26 -22.64
CA GLU A 238 -3.04 -5.45 -23.83
C GLU A 238 -1.92 -4.43 -23.57
N GLU A 239 -0.94 -4.33 -24.48
CA GLU A 239 0.27 -3.52 -24.30
C GLU A 239 -0.05 -2.04 -24.04
N GLU A 240 -1.01 -1.48 -24.77
CA GLU A 240 -1.39 -0.07 -24.72
C GLU A 240 -2.52 0.23 -23.71
N LYS A 241 -3.08 -0.81 -23.06
CA LYS A 241 -4.17 -0.64 -22.10
C LYS A 241 -3.61 -0.22 -20.73
N TRP A 242 -3.82 1.05 -20.41
CA TRP A 242 -3.37 1.70 -19.18
C TRP A 242 -4.58 2.23 -18.41
N LEU A 243 -4.86 1.61 -17.27
CA LEU A 243 -6.03 1.92 -16.45
C LEU A 243 -5.61 2.24 -15.00
N GLY A 244 -6.49 2.96 -14.32
CA GLY A 244 -6.46 3.20 -12.89
C GLY A 244 -5.09 3.58 -12.35
N SER A 245 -4.69 2.93 -11.27
CA SER A 245 -3.46 3.25 -10.55
C SER A 245 -2.18 2.81 -11.26
N TRP A 246 -2.27 2.01 -12.33
CA TRP A 246 -1.13 1.63 -13.17
C TRP A 246 -1.05 2.40 -14.48
N ASN A 247 -1.88 3.45 -14.66
CA ASN A 247 -1.75 4.34 -15.82
C ASN A 247 -0.60 5.35 -15.60
N PRO A 248 0.53 5.24 -16.35
CA PRO A 248 1.69 6.09 -16.13
C PRO A 248 1.45 7.55 -16.50
N PHE A 249 0.52 7.84 -17.42
CA PHE A 249 0.22 9.22 -17.83
C PHE A 249 -0.52 10.01 -16.76
N LEU A 250 -1.25 9.29 -15.90
CA LEU A 250 -2.03 9.84 -14.81
C LEU A 250 -1.25 9.83 -13.49
N MET A 251 -0.57 8.73 -13.20
CA MET A 251 -0.03 8.44 -11.87
C MET A 251 1.42 8.86 -11.70
N LEU A 252 2.14 9.15 -12.79
CA LEU A 252 3.52 9.61 -12.70
C LEU A 252 3.58 10.97 -11.99
N ASN A 253 4.28 11.01 -10.85
CA ASN A 253 4.44 12.15 -9.94
C ASN A 253 3.21 12.57 -9.14
N ILE A 254 2.09 11.85 -9.19
CA ILE A 254 0.86 12.29 -8.50
C ILE A 254 1.05 12.48 -6.98
N LEU A 255 1.81 11.60 -6.33
CA LEU A 255 2.20 11.72 -4.91
C LEU A 255 3.06 12.97 -4.65
N ASN A 256 4.01 13.26 -5.54
CA ASN A 256 4.87 14.45 -5.44
C ASN A 256 4.07 15.73 -5.65
N ASP A 257 3.10 15.70 -6.57
CA ASP A 257 2.23 16.84 -6.86
C ASP A 257 1.23 17.06 -5.71
N PHE A 258 0.75 15.99 -5.07
CA PHE A 258 -0.04 16.08 -3.83
C PHE A 258 0.73 16.77 -2.71
N GLY A 259 1.98 16.38 -2.47
CA GLY A 259 2.85 17.03 -1.47
C GLY A 259 3.24 18.50 -1.79
N LYS A 260 2.90 18.99 -2.99
CA LYS A 260 3.13 20.39 -3.40
C LYS A 260 1.88 21.26 -3.33
N LEU A 261 0.71 20.68 -3.07
CA LEU A 261 -0.52 21.47 -2.88
C LEU A 261 -0.29 22.51 -1.77
N SER A 262 -0.77 23.73 -1.98
CA SER A 262 -0.47 24.87 -1.12
C SER A 262 -1.64 25.28 -0.22
N ILE A 263 -2.88 25.01 -0.64
CA ILE A 263 -4.11 25.39 0.08
C ILE A 263 -4.55 24.24 1.00
N PRO A 264 -4.81 24.46 2.30
CA PRO A 264 -4.64 25.70 3.04
C PRO A 264 -3.19 25.92 3.48
N ASN A 265 -2.43 24.83 3.66
CA ASN A 265 -1.02 24.85 4.01
C ASN A 265 -0.34 23.60 3.45
N ARG A 266 0.82 23.78 2.80
CA ARG A 266 1.66 22.71 2.25
C ARG A 266 2.08 21.65 3.28
N GLU A 267 2.25 22.03 4.55
CA GLU A 267 2.74 21.13 5.58
C GLU A 267 1.80 19.94 5.84
N ILE A 268 0.48 20.15 5.71
CA ILE A 268 -0.51 19.08 5.87
C ILE A 268 -0.28 17.99 4.81
N TYR A 269 -0.16 18.39 3.55
CA TYR A 269 0.08 17.47 2.44
C TYR A 269 1.41 16.77 2.55
N LYS A 270 2.47 17.48 2.93
CA LYS A 270 3.80 16.89 3.11
C LYS A 270 3.78 15.79 4.17
N LYS A 271 3.10 16.03 5.31
CA LYS A 271 2.92 15.02 6.36
C LYS A 271 2.14 13.80 5.86
N ILE A 272 1.08 14.01 5.09
CA ILE A 272 0.27 12.92 4.52
C ILE A 272 1.07 12.15 3.45
N THR A 273 1.81 12.85 2.57
CA THR A 273 2.72 12.24 1.58
C THR A 273 3.79 11.37 2.26
N ASN A 274 4.39 11.87 3.35
CA ASN A 274 5.34 11.10 4.15
C ASN A 274 4.68 9.84 4.74
N PHE A 275 3.46 9.99 5.26
CA PHE A 275 2.69 8.87 5.78
C PHE A 275 2.41 7.81 4.71
N ILE A 276 1.88 8.19 3.54
CA ILE A 276 1.57 7.28 2.43
C ILE A 276 2.83 6.58 1.91
N SER A 277 3.94 7.32 1.76
CA SER A 277 5.16 6.81 1.11
C SER A 277 5.99 5.87 1.97
N TYR A 278 6.08 6.09 3.29
CA TYR A 278 6.93 5.27 4.15
C TYR A 278 6.30 4.91 5.50
N GLU A 279 5.70 5.86 6.24
CA GLU A 279 5.30 5.55 7.61
C GLU A 279 4.18 4.51 7.68
N PHE A 280 3.28 4.51 6.70
CA PHE A 280 2.26 3.50 6.59
C PHE A 280 2.90 2.11 6.54
N TRP A 281 3.97 1.92 5.78
CA TRP A 281 4.55 0.59 5.56
C TRP A 281 5.34 0.04 6.74
N ALA A 282 5.83 0.92 7.61
CA ALA A 282 6.71 0.56 8.73
C ALA A 282 6.02 0.48 10.10
N ARG A 283 4.75 0.87 10.22
CA ARG A 283 4.00 0.89 11.50
C ARG A 283 3.12 -0.33 11.71
N ASP A 284 2.63 -0.52 12.94
CA ASP A 284 1.61 -1.54 13.24
C ASP A 284 0.25 -1.22 12.61
N ASN A 285 -0.62 -2.22 12.50
CA ASN A 285 -1.91 -2.12 11.79
C ASN A 285 -2.90 -1.16 12.47
N TYR A 286 -2.90 -1.06 13.80
CA TYR A 286 -3.76 -0.14 14.53
C TYR A 286 -3.26 1.31 14.36
N THR A 287 -1.96 1.56 14.39
CA THR A 287 -1.43 2.91 14.12
C THR A 287 -1.66 3.35 12.69
N LYS A 288 -1.46 2.45 11.71
CA LYS A 288 -1.82 2.70 10.30
C LYS A 288 -3.27 3.16 10.18
N LEU A 289 -4.20 2.39 10.76
CA LEU A 289 -5.62 2.70 10.75
C LEU A 289 -5.93 4.08 11.35
N LYS A 290 -5.41 4.36 12.55
CA LYS A 290 -5.64 5.65 13.24
C LYS A 290 -5.09 6.83 12.45
N LYS A 291 -3.91 6.68 11.85
CA LYS A 291 -3.29 7.73 11.02
C LYS A 291 -4.04 7.95 9.71
N CYS A 292 -4.59 6.90 9.08
CA CYS A 292 -5.48 7.07 7.93
C CYS A 292 -6.72 7.89 8.29
N ILE A 293 -7.41 7.55 9.40
CA ILE A 293 -8.58 8.31 9.86
C ILE A 293 -8.21 9.77 10.16
N ALA A 294 -7.09 10.00 10.86
CA ALA A 294 -6.62 11.35 11.17
C ALA A 294 -6.30 12.15 9.91
N ALA A 295 -5.59 11.55 8.95
CA ALA A 295 -5.28 12.19 7.67
C ALA A 295 -6.55 12.53 6.87
N LEU A 296 -7.52 11.61 6.80
CA LEU A 296 -8.81 11.86 6.15
C LEU A 296 -9.62 12.97 6.86
N ARG A 297 -9.62 13.01 8.19
CA ARG A 297 -10.23 14.10 8.99
C ARG A 297 -9.55 15.46 8.75
N GLU A 298 -8.24 15.48 8.50
CA GLU A 298 -7.54 16.72 8.13
C GLU A 298 -7.90 17.16 6.71
N LEU A 299 -7.98 16.21 5.76
CA LEU A 299 -8.39 16.52 4.39
C LEU A 299 -9.86 16.97 4.28
N SER A 300 -10.76 16.43 5.10
CA SER A 300 -12.19 16.83 5.06
C SER A 300 -12.43 18.29 5.48
N LYS A 301 -11.52 18.88 6.24
CA LYS A 301 -11.59 20.30 6.66
C LYS A 301 -11.18 21.27 5.55
N ILE A 302 -10.59 20.77 4.47
CA ILE A 302 -10.00 21.60 3.41
C ILE A 302 -11.09 22.02 2.42
N PRO A 303 -11.18 23.32 2.05
CA PRO A 303 -12.18 23.80 1.11
C PRO A 303 -11.90 23.30 -0.31
N TYR A 304 -12.42 22.12 -0.66
CA TYR A 304 -12.20 21.45 -1.96
C TYR A 304 -12.55 22.34 -3.16
N ASN A 305 -13.54 23.24 -3.01
CA ASN A 305 -13.96 24.15 -4.07
C ASN A 305 -12.92 25.22 -4.41
N SER A 306 -11.92 25.46 -3.55
CA SER A 306 -10.86 26.44 -3.78
C SER A 306 -9.77 25.95 -4.74
N PHE A 307 -9.72 24.65 -5.06
CA PHE A 307 -8.74 24.08 -5.98
C PHE A 307 -9.12 24.29 -7.44
N ASN A 308 -8.12 24.44 -8.31
CA ASN A 308 -8.31 24.30 -9.74
C ASN A 308 -8.55 22.82 -10.15
N VAL A 309 -8.88 22.56 -11.41
CA VAL A 309 -9.24 21.21 -11.89
C VAL A 309 -8.14 20.17 -11.65
N GLU A 310 -6.87 20.51 -11.91
CA GLU A 310 -5.74 19.60 -11.72
C GLU A 310 -5.46 19.36 -10.23
N GLU A 311 -5.52 20.42 -9.42
CA GLU A 311 -5.35 20.31 -7.97
C GLU A 311 -6.47 19.48 -7.33
N LYS A 312 -7.73 19.64 -7.79
CA LYS A 312 -8.88 18.83 -7.36
C LYS A 312 -8.63 17.36 -7.60
N LYS A 313 -8.10 17.02 -8.78
CA LYS A 313 -7.75 15.66 -9.15
C LYS A 313 -6.64 15.09 -8.27
N VAL A 314 -5.55 15.83 -8.08
CA VAL A 314 -4.45 15.43 -7.18
C VAL A 314 -4.94 15.26 -5.74
N PHE A 315 -5.82 16.15 -5.27
CA PHE A 315 -6.44 16.08 -3.96
C PHE A 315 -7.33 14.83 -3.81
N LYS A 316 -8.22 14.58 -4.78
CA LYS A 316 -9.05 13.37 -4.85
C LYS A 316 -8.19 12.11 -4.77
N TRP A 317 -7.09 12.06 -5.53
CA TRP A 317 -6.16 10.94 -5.49
C TRP A 317 -5.62 10.69 -4.06
N GLY A 318 -5.23 11.74 -3.33
CA GLY A 318 -4.74 11.59 -1.95
C GLY A 318 -5.81 11.04 -1.00
N VAL A 319 -7.07 11.46 -1.16
CA VAL A 319 -8.22 10.89 -0.41
C VAL A 319 -8.41 9.41 -0.76
N TYR A 320 -8.42 9.07 -2.05
CA TYR A 320 -8.62 7.70 -2.53
C TYR A 320 -7.52 6.75 -2.08
N GLU A 321 -6.26 7.18 -2.15
CA GLU A 321 -5.12 6.41 -1.67
C GLU A 321 -5.24 6.14 -0.16
N LEU A 322 -5.60 7.15 0.64
CA LEU A 322 -5.79 6.97 2.09
C LEU A 322 -6.95 6.03 2.43
N VAL A 323 -8.04 6.03 1.67
CA VAL A 323 -9.17 5.11 1.85
C VAL A 323 -8.76 3.68 1.51
N THR A 324 -7.97 3.48 0.45
CA THR A 324 -7.43 2.16 0.11
C THR A 324 -6.46 1.66 1.18
N LEU A 325 -5.57 2.52 1.69
CA LEU A 325 -4.64 2.19 2.78
C LEU A 325 -5.38 1.92 4.11
N PHE A 326 -6.45 2.68 4.41
CA PHE A 326 -7.34 2.40 5.54
C PHE A 326 -7.93 1.00 5.41
N THR A 327 -8.48 0.68 4.25
CA THR A 327 -9.08 -0.64 3.95
C THR A 327 -8.07 -1.76 4.15
N LEU A 328 -6.84 -1.59 3.65
CA LEU A 328 -5.76 -2.56 3.85
C LEU A 328 -5.45 -2.76 5.35
N SER A 329 -5.40 -1.68 6.14
CA SER A 329 -5.16 -1.79 7.58
C SER A 329 -6.30 -2.51 8.31
N VAL A 330 -7.55 -2.28 7.93
CA VAL A 330 -8.73 -2.99 8.48
C VAL A 330 -8.66 -4.47 8.16
N LEU A 331 -8.35 -4.86 6.92
CA LEU A 331 -8.22 -6.28 6.54
C LEU A 331 -7.10 -6.98 7.33
N LYS A 332 -5.97 -6.30 7.57
CA LYS A 332 -4.88 -6.82 8.39
C LYS A 332 -5.30 -7.01 9.85
N ILE A 333 -6.08 -6.09 10.43
CA ILE A 333 -6.65 -6.25 11.78
C ILE A 333 -7.67 -7.40 11.79
N CYS A 334 -8.51 -7.53 10.75
CA CYS A 334 -9.46 -8.64 10.64
C CYS A 334 -8.75 -9.99 10.68
N LYS A 335 -7.58 -10.13 10.03
CA LYS A 335 -6.73 -11.32 10.13
C LYS A 335 -6.30 -11.64 11.57
N GLU A 336 -5.95 -10.62 12.35
CA GLU A 336 -5.53 -10.81 13.75
C GLU A 336 -6.70 -11.26 14.63
N LEU A 337 -7.90 -10.77 14.33
CA LEU A 337 -9.11 -11.00 15.12
C LEU A 337 -9.98 -12.16 14.62
N TYR A 338 -9.66 -12.74 13.46
CA TYR A 338 -10.53 -13.66 12.73
C TYR A 338 -10.99 -14.87 13.58
N TYR A 339 -10.06 -15.44 14.36
CA TYR A 339 -10.29 -16.63 15.17
C TYR A 339 -10.74 -16.35 16.61
N TYR A 340 -10.92 -15.08 16.99
CA TYR A 340 -11.40 -14.72 18.32
C TYR A 340 -12.93 -14.80 18.34
N ASP A 341 -13.52 -15.05 19.51
CA ASP A 341 -14.96 -14.85 19.71
C ASP A 341 -15.32 -13.35 19.78
N ILE A 342 -16.61 -13.01 19.78
CA ILE A 342 -17.05 -11.61 19.67
C ILE A 342 -16.56 -10.73 20.83
N GLU A 343 -16.46 -11.26 22.05
CA GLU A 343 -16.04 -10.51 23.24
C GLU A 343 -14.52 -10.32 23.23
N ASP A 344 -13.78 -11.37 22.88
CA ASP A 344 -12.33 -11.32 22.74
C ASP A 344 -11.91 -10.42 21.56
N ARG A 345 -12.64 -10.43 20.45
CA ARG A 345 -12.46 -9.48 19.33
C ARG A 345 -12.60 -8.05 19.81
N ARG A 346 -13.66 -7.75 20.57
CA ARG A 346 -13.94 -6.41 21.10
C ARG A 346 -12.82 -5.94 22.03
N ARG A 347 -12.40 -6.82 22.96
CA ARG A 347 -11.31 -6.53 23.90
C ARG A 347 -9.98 -6.29 23.18
N ALA A 348 -9.62 -7.17 22.23
CA ALA A 348 -8.38 -7.05 21.48
C ALA A 348 -8.35 -5.81 20.59
N LEU A 349 -9.48 -5.46 19.94
CA LEU A 349 -9.60 -4.20 19.19
C LEU A 349 -9.44 -2.99 20.10
N TYR A 350 -10.08 -3.02 21.27
CA TYR A 350 -10.00 -1.95 22.27
C TYR A 350 -8.54 -1.75 22.71
N GLU A 351 -7.87 -2.83 23.10
CA GLU A 351 -6.47 -2.81 23.49
C GLU A 351 -5.58 -2.30 22.36
N GLY A 352 -5.71 -2.83 21.14
CA GLY A 352 -4.89 -2.42 19.99
C GLY A 352 -5.03 -0.93 19.64
N LEU A 353 -6.26 -0.40 19.68
CA LEU A 353 -6.51 1.04 19.45
C LEU A 353 -5.92 1.92 20.55
N LEU A 354 -5.89 1.44 21.79
CA LEU A 354 -5.22 2.15 22.88
C LEU A 354 -3.71 2.04 22.77
N SER A 355 -3.17 0.83 22.68
CA SER A 355 -1.76 0.52 22.88
C SER A 355 -0.88 0.88 21.69
N SER A 356 -1.35 0.75 20.44
CA SER A 356 -0.47 0.87 19.26
C SER A 356 0.83 0.05 19.51
N ASP A 357 2.01 0.67 19.36
CA ASP A 357 3.33 0.07 19.57
C ASP A 357 3.71 -0.17 21.05
N ILE A 358 3.02 0.45 22.02
CA ILE A 358 3.36 0.36 23.45
C ILE A 358 2.24 -0.35 24.20
N PRO A 359 2.47 -1.57 24.73
CA PRO A 359 1.48 -2.29 25.52
C PRO A 359 0.83 -1.41 26.59
N LEU A 360 -0.49 -1.53 26.77
CA LEU A 360 -1.26 -0.67 27.68
C LEU A 360 -0.66 -0.64 29.10
N LYS A 361 -0.24 -1.82 29.60
CA LYS A 361 0.44 -1.95 30.89
C LYS A 361 1.69 -1.05 30.98
N LYS A 362 2.57 -1.11 29.97
CA LYS A 362 3.79 -0.27 29.93
C LYS A 362 3.45 1.21 29.84
N ARG A 363 2.39 1.58 29.10
CA ARG A 363 1.95 2.98 29.03
C ARG A 363 1.47 3.46 30.40
N THR A 364 0.66 2.67 31.09
CA THR A 364 0.20 2.98 32.44
C THR A 364 1.38 3.10 33.41
N GLU A 365 2.38 2.21 33.31
CA GLU A 365 3.62 2.30 34.10
C GLU A 365 4.39 3.60 33.83
N ILE A 366 4.57 3.99 32.56
CA ILE A 366 5.24 5.25 32.18
C ILE A 366 4.50 6.46 32.75
N VAL A 367 3.17 6.48 32.59
CA VAL A 367 2.32 7.56 33.10
C VAL A 367 2.43 7.65 34.62
N GLN A 368 2.32 6.52 35.33
CA GLN A 368 2.48 6.45 36.78
C GLN A 368 3.87 6.92 37.23
N ALA A 369 4.94 6.51 36.53
CA ALA A 369 6.30 6.95 36.82
C ALA A 369 6.47 8.47 36.62
N ALA A 370 5.90 9.03 35.54
CA ALA A 370 5.91 10.47 35.29
C ALA A 370 5.14 11.26 36.37
N TYR A 371 3.98 10.76 36.81
CA TYR A 371 3.23 11.37 37.91
C TYR A 371 4.00 11.34 39.22
N ARG A 372 4.65 10.21 39.55
CA ARG A 372 5.51 10.09 40.74
C ARG A 372 6.64 11.12 40.71
N LEU A 373 7.36 11.22 39.59
CA LEU A 373 8.44 12.19 39.42
C LEU A 373 7.94 13.64 39.54
N ALA A 374 6.85 13.98 38.87
CA ALA A 374 6.26 15.31 38.94
C ALA A 374 5.84 15.67 40.37
N PHE A 375 5.28 14.70 41.10
CA PHE A 375 4.87 14.87 42.49
C PHE A 375 6.09 15.06 43.41
N GLU A 376 7.15 14.26 43.24
CA GLU A 376 8.40 14.44 43.99
C GLU A 376 9.00 15.83 43.76
N MET A 377 9.00 16.32 42.52
CA MET A 377 9.45 17.68 42.19
C MET A 377 8.58 18.77 42.83
N LEU A 378 7.26 18.58 42.86
CA LEU A 378 6.32 19.53 43.49
C LEU A 378 6.47 19.55 45.00
N ARG A 379 6.59 18.38 45.64
CA ARG A 379 6.76 18.25 47.10
C ARG A 379 8.09 18.87 47.56
N ALA A 380 9.15 18.76 46.76
CA ALA A 380 10.42 19.43 47.03
C ALA A 380 10.29 20.96 47.05
N LYS A 381 9.42 21.54 46.21
CA LYS A 381 9.16 23.00 46.17
C LYS A 381 8.10 23.47 47.15
N TYR A 382 7.10 22.63 47.44
CA TYR A 382 5.94 22.95 48.28
C TYR A 382 5.65 21.78 49.25
N PRO A 383 6.37 21.68 50.38
CA PRO A 383 6.29 20.52 51.29
C PRO A 383 4.91 20.28 51.90
N ASN A 384 4.10 21.35 52.01
CA ASN A 384 2.79 21.34 52.66
C ASN A 384 1.61 21.27 51.67
N ALA A 385 1.88 21.14 50.36
CA ALA A 385 0.81 21.05 49.37
C ALA A 385 0.16 19.65 49.39
N SER A 386 -1.13 19.58 49.73
CA SER A 386 -1.92 18.35 49.58
C SER A 386 -2.32 18.16 48.11
N ILE A 387 -1.50 17.43 47.35
CA ILE A 387 -1.82 17.12 45.96
C ILE A 387 -2.50 15.75 45.93
N ASN A 388 -3.78 15.73 45.56
CA ASN A 388 -4.54 14.49 45.40
C ASN A 388 -4.19 13.85 44.04
N VAL A 389 -3.57 12.67 44.06
CA VAL A 389 -3.00 12.00 42.86
C VAL A 389 -3.98 11.00 42.24
N ASP A 390 -5.24 10.99 42.66
CA ASP A 390 -6.22 9.99 42.22
C ASP A 390 -6.83 10.26 40.84
N LYS A 391 -6.00 10.71 39.90
CA LYS A 391 -6.35 10.75 38.48
C LYS A 391 -5.54 9.67 37.78
N MET A 392 -5.99 8.41 37.91
CA MET A 392 -5.73 7.45 36.86
C MET A 392 -6.12 8.12 35.54
N VAL A 393 -5.19 8.21 34.60
CA VAL A 393 -5.50 8.69 33.26
C VAL A 393 -6.45 7.67 32.67
N ASN A 394 -7.75 7.98 32.67
CA ASN A 394 -8.74 7.17 31.99
C ASN A 394 -8.48 7.30 30.48
N ILE A 395 -7.70 6.37 29.95
CA ILE A 395 -7.45 6.27 28.52
C ILE A 395 -8.70 5.61 27.92
N HIS A 396 -9.63 6.45 27.45
CA HIS A 396 -10.79 5.98 26.70
C HIS A 396 -10.40 5.68 25.25
N PRO A 397 -11.07 4.70 24.61
CA PRO A 397 -10.86 4.44 23.19
C PRO A 397 -11.34 5.65 22.36
N PRO A 398 -10.92 5.74 21.09
CA PRO A 398 -11.43 6.78 20.20
C PRO A 398 -12.96 6.76 20.07
N ASP A 399 -13.53 7.92 19.76
CA ASP A 399 -14.97 8.14 19.54
C ASP A 399 -15.59 7.21 18.49
N TYR A 400 -14.79 6.75 17.53
CA TYR A 400 -15.21 5.83 16.47
C TYR A 400 -15.09 4.34 16.82
N PHE A 401 -14.77 3.98 18.06
CA PHE A 401 -14.55 2.59 18.45
C PHE A 401 -15.71 1.67 18.09
N GLU A 402 -16.94 2.04 18.47
CA GLU A 402 -18.13 1.24 18.23
C GLU A 402 -18.42 1.02 16.74
N SER A 403 -18.33 2.09 15.94
CA SER A 403 -18.50 2.02 14.49
C SER A 403 -17.42 1.17 13.83
N LEU A 404 -16.19 1.21 14.35
CA LEU A 404 -15.09 0.41 13.81
C LEU A 404 -15.23 -1.06 14.17
N PHE A 405 -15.70 -1.36 15.38
CA PHE A 405 -16.00 -2.72 15.81
C PHE A 405 -17.11 -3.35 14.96
N ASP A 406 -18.17 -2.60 14.66
CA ASP A 406 -19.24 -3.03 13.75
C ASP A 406 -18.68 -3.27 12.33
N LEU A 407 -17.87 -2.35 11.78
CA LEU A 407 -17.21 -2.54 10.49
C LEU A 407 -16.37 -3.83 10.47
N ILE A 408 -15.51 -4.02 11.46
CA ILE A 408 -14.64 -5.21 11.56
C ILE A 408 -15.47 -6.48 11.67
N SER A 409 -16.54 -6.48 12.47
CA SER A 409 -17.42 -7.65 12.63
C SER A 409 -18.07 -8.01 11.30
N ARG A 410 -18.64 -7.04 10.58
CA ARG A 410 -19.21 -7.27 9.24
C ARG A 410 -18.20 -7.83 8.25
N VAL A 411 -16.96 -7.32 8.27
CA VAL A 411 -15.88 -7.81 7.41
C VAL A 411 -15.55 -9.27 7.75
N ILE A 412 -15.31 -9.58 9.02
CA ILE A 412 -14.97 -10.92 9.49
C ILE A 412 -16.08 -11.93 9.20
N ASP A 413 -17.34 -11.52 9.37
CA ASP A 413 -18.50 -12.40 9.20
C ASP A 413 -18.84 -12.64 7.70
N ASN A 414 -18.29 -11.83 6.78
CA ASN A 414 -18.55 -11.93 5.34
C ASN A 414 -17.26 -11.97 4.49
N PRO A 415 -16.32 -12.88 4.73
CA PRO A 415 -14.98 -12.85 4.13
C PRO A 415 -14.98 -12.87 2.59
N ASN A 416 -15.91 -13.60 1.98
CA ASN A 416 -16.05 -13.68 0.51
C ASN A 416 -16.38 -12.33 -0.13
N THR A 417 -16.97 -11.40 0.61
CA THR A 417 -17.29 -10.03 0.17
C THR A 417 -16.06 -9.14 0.15
N TYR A 418 -15.00 -9.48 0.90
CA TYR A 418 -13.90 -8.54 1.16
C TYR A 418 -12.52 -8.98 0.66
N TYR A 419 -12.30 -10.23 0.28
CA TYR A 419 -10.94 -10.72 -0.05
C TYR A 419 -10.29 -10.00 -1.26
N ASP A 420 -11.05 -9.65 -2.31
CA ASP A 420 -10.54 -8.91 -3.49
C ASP A 420 -10.88 -7.40 -3.47
N ILE A 421 -11.33 -6.88 -2.32
CA ILE A 421 -11.90 -5.53 -2.23
C ILE A 421 -10.87 -4.43 -2.55
N LEU A 422 -9.59 -4.64 -2.26
CA LEU A 422 -8.55 -3.64 -2.51
C LEU A 422 -8.35 -3.38 -4.00
N ARG A 423 -8.39 -4.42 -4.84
CA ARG A 423 -8.26 -4.28 -6.30
C ARG A 423 -9.50 -3.63 -6.90
N ALA A 424 -10.67 -4.07 -6.46
CA ALA A 424 -11.94 -3.45 -6.81
C ALA A 424 -11.98 -1.96 -6.45
N MET A 425 -11.56 -1.60 -5.23
CA MET A 425 -11.50 -0.23 -4.73
C MET A 425 -10.52 0.62 -5.53
N ASP A 426 -9.30 0.12 -5.75
CA ASP A 426 -8.26 0.83 -6.51
C ASP A 426 -8.73 1.13 -7.94
N LEU A 427 -9.28 0.13 -8.64
CA LEU A 427 -9.76 0.31 -10.00
C LEU A 427 -10.95 1.29 -10.04
N LEU A 428 -11.96 1.11 -9.18
CA LEU A 428 -13.13 1.99 -9.13
C LEU A 428 -12.74 3.45 -8.88
N LEU A 429 -11.92 3.69 -7.86
CA LEU A 429 -11.53 5.03 -7.45
C LEU A 429 -10.58 5.69 -8.45
N MET A 430 -9.57 4.97 -8.95
CA MET A 430 -8.50 5.56 -9.77
C MET A 430 -8.87 5.62 -11.26
N GLU A 431 -9.67 4.68 -11.76
CA GLU A 431 -10.10 4.68 -13.16
C GLU A 431 -11.36 5.50 -13.37
N TYR A 432 -12.40 5.31 -12.55
CA TYR A 432 -13.70 5.92 -12.82
C TYR A 432 -13.93 7.21 -12.04
N GLU A 433 -13.77 7.22 -10.71
CA GLU A 433 -14.01 8.42 -9.90
C GLU A 433 -12.98 9.54 -10.16
N LEU A 434 -11.69 9.20 -10.19
CA LEU A 434 -10.61 10.17 -10.34
C LEU A 434 -10.55 10.80 -11.74
N GLN A 435 -10.93 10.03 -12.77
CA GLN A 435 -10.94 10.50 -14.16
C GLN A 435 -12.34 10.94 -14.60
N GLU A 436 -13.34 10.86 -13.73
CA GLU A 436 -14.73 11.21 -13.99
C GLU A 436 -15.28 10.48 -15.24
N LYS A 437 -14.87 9.22 -15.40
CA LYS A 437 -15.32 8.35 -16.49
C LYS A 437 -16.68 7.76 -16.16
N LYS A 438 -17.46 7.49 -17.21
CA LYS A 438 -18.70 6.75 -17.07
C LYS A 438 -18.38 5.36 -16.49
N TYR A 439 -19.03 5.03 -15.39
CA TYR A 439 -18.94 3.74 -14.73
C TYR A 439 -19.28 2.59 -15.70
N ASP A 440 -18.38 1.62 -15.81
CA ASP A 440 -18.54 0.39 -16.60
C ASP A 440 -18.31 -0.83 -15.70
N GLU A 441 -19.40 -1.39 -15.20
CA GLU A 441 -19.36 -2.58 -14.34
C GLU A 441 -18.78 -3.81 -15.04
N SER A 442 -18.94 -3.92 -16.36
CA SER A 442 -18.49 -5.08 -17.13
C SER A 442 -16.96 -5.13 -17.23
N GLU A 443 -16.31 -3.98 -17.42
CA GLU A 443 -14.86 -3.87 -17.43
C GLU A 443 -14.27 -4.17 -16.05
N ILE A 444 -14.87 -3.61 -14.99
CA ILE A 444 -14.43 -3.88 -13.62
C ILE A 444 -14.60 -5.36 -13.28
N THR A 445 -15.74 -5.98 -13.60
CA THR A 445 -15.99 -7.39 -13.31
C THR A 445 -15.05 -8.31 -14.10
N THR A 446 -14.68 -7.92 -15.32
CA THR A 446 -13.69 -8.67 -16.12
C THR A 446 -12.32 -8.68 -15.42
N LEU A 447 -11.91 -7.54 -14.86
CA LEU A 447 -10.61 -7.39 -14.19
C LEU A 447 -10.63 -7.92 -12.75
N CYS A 448 -11.75 -7.75 -12.05
CA CYS A 448 -12.01 -8.13 -10.67
C CYS A 448 -13.29 -8.99 -10.62
N PRO A 449 -13.20 -10.31 -10.85
CA PRO A 449 -14.38 -11.19 -10.95
C PRO A 449 -15.33 -11.16 -9.74
N ASN A 450 -14.83 -10.82 -8.55
CA ASN A 450 -15.63 -10.72 -7.34
C ASN A 450 -16.24 -9.32 -7.12
N PHE A 451 -16.12 -8.41 -8.10
CA PHE A 451 -16.57 -7.04 -7.97
C PHE A 451 -18.05 -6.88 -7.54
N PRO A 452 -19.02 -7.65 -8.05
CA PRO A 452 -20.41 -7.53 -7.60
C PRO A 452 -20.59 -7.72 -6.08
N ASN A 453 -19.86 -8.67 -5.49
CA ASN A 453 -19.85 -8.86 -4.04
C ASN A 453 -19.05 -7.75 -3.37
N ASN A 454 -17.86 -7.42 -3.90
CA ASN A 454 -17.02 -6.37 -3.34
C ASN A 454 -17.73 -5.02 -3.30
N PHE A 455 -18.63 -4.70 -4.24
CA PHE A 455 -19.35 -3.43 -4.29
C PHE A 455 -20.19 -3.17 -3.03
N VAL A 456 -20.79 -4.20 -2.44
CA VAL A 456 -21.47 -4.12 -1.14
C VAL A 456 -20.46 -3.81 -0.01
N GLY A 457 -19.31 -4.47 -0.04
CA GLY A 457 -18.21 -4.21 0.87
C GLY A 457 -17.67 -2.78 0.77
N LEU A 458 -17.50 -2.28 -0.46
CA LEU A 458 -17.08 -0.92 -0.77
C LEU A 458 -18.03 0.08 -0.10
N LYS A 459 -19.35 -0.05 -0.30
CA LYS A 459 -20.36 0.80 0.36
C LYS A 459 -20.22 0.82 1.88
N THR A 460 -19.87 -0.32 2.49
CA THR A 460 -19.65 -0.42 3.94
C THR A 460 -18.44 0.43 4.38
N PHE A 461 -17.30 0.31 3.67
CA PHE A 461 -16.11 1.12 3.94
C PHE A 461 -16.36 2.61 3.73
N PHE A 462 -17.00 3.00 2.62
CA PHE A 462 -17.29 4.40 2.33
C PHE A 462 -18.28 5.00 3.31
N HIS A 463 -19.29 4.25 3.76
CA HIS A 463 -20.21 4.70 4.80
C HIS A 463 -19.46 5.03 6.10
N PHE A 464 -18.57 4.14 6.54
CA PHE A 464 -17.72 4.38 7.71
C PHE A 464 -16.84 5.62 7.53
N ILE A 465 -16.14 5.75 6.39
CA ILE A 465 -15.27 6.90 6.12
C ILE A 465 -16.05 8.21 6.11
N ASN A 466 -17.21 8.26 5.45
CA ASN A 466 -18.04 9.46 5.39
C ASN A 466 -18.53 9.87 6.78
N GLN A 467 -18.94 8.90 7.61
CA GLN A 467 -19.41 9.16 8.97
C GLN A 467 -18.28 9.57 9.94
N ILE A 468 -17.14 8.86 9.90
CA ILE A 468 -16.09 9.01 10.92
C ILE A 468 -15.05 10.07 10.54
N ALA A 469 -14.72 10.18 9.25
CA ALA A 469 -13.74 11.14 8.76
C ALA A 469 -14.37 12.43 8.20
N ASN A 470 -15.69 12.50 8.10
CA ASN A 470 -16.45 13.63 7.53
C ASN A 470 -16.06 13.94 6.08
N ILE A 471 -15.61 12.93 5.33
CA ILE A 471 -15.36 13.11 3.89
C ILE A 471 -16.73 13.29 3.19
N PRO A 472 -16.90 14.32 2.34
CA PRO A 472 -18.14 14.55 1.62
C PRO A 472 -18.48 13.38 0.68
N ARG A 473 -19.76 12.97 0.64
CA ARG A 473 -20.23 11.86 -0.21
C ARG A 473 -20.02 12.13 -1.69
N GLU A 474 -20.04 13.40 -2.06
CA GLU A 474 -19.83 13.90 -3.42
C GLU A 474 -18.42 13.58 -3.96
N MET A 475 -17.46 13.24 -3.09
CA MET A 475 -16.15 12.73 -3.50
C MET A 475 -16.21 11.29 -4.05
N PHE A 476 -17.31 10.57 -3.83
CA PHE A 476 -17.54 9.18 -4.24
C PHE A 476 -18.86 9.08 -5.01
N SER A 477 -18.91 9.74 -6.17
CA SER A 477 -20.13 9.94 -6.94
C SER A 477 -20.79 8.64 -7.41
N ILE A 478 -20.00 7.66 -7.81
CA ILE A 478 -20.44 6.35 -8.34
C ILE A 478 -20.95 5.45 -7.22
N ILE A 479 -20.32 5.52 -6.06
CA ILE A 479 -20.74 4.70 -4.90
C ILE A 479 -21.99 5.29 -4.23
N SER A 480 -22.14 6.62 -4.30
CA SER A 480 -23.21 7.36 -3.65
C SER A 480 -24.52 7.38 -4.45
N SER A 481 -24.46 7.09 -5.76
CA SER A 481 -25.64 6.79 -6.59
C SER A 481 -26.18 5.40 -6.30
#